data_AF-A0A2E5FAG7-F1
#
_entry.id   AF-A0A2E5FAG7-F1
#
_cell.length_a   1.000
_cell.length_b   1.000
_cell.length_c   1.000
_cell.angle_alpha   90.00
_cell.angle_beta   90.00
_cell.angle_gamma   90.00
#
_symmetry.space_group_name_H-M   'P 1'
#
loop_
_entity.id
_entity.type
_entity.pdbx_description
1 polymer ?
#
loop_
_entity_poly.entity_id
_entity_poly.type
_entity_poly.pdbx_seq_one_letter_code
_entity_poly.pdbx_strand_id
1 'polypeptide(L)'
;MLYAQPISLLLILALLASGCAPMAKTDNIEPTTAFNVCYSYGCKKTQSVSLSEEQWHLINQAFKPLATTPSEERHRLSMAIAQMEKIVGAITQTENDLPGTFAALFKKLDDQMDCVDEATNTTLYIKLFRERGLIHFHQEGPRINRGFFFNGWPHTSAVIEEISTKKRFAVDSWFHKNGVRPEIIPVQLWYSGWHPDPKPINN
;
A
#
# COMPACT_ATOMS: atom_id res chain seq x y z
N MET A 1 45.04 -72.60 -16.36
CA MET A 1 45.40 -71.54 -17.32
C MET A 1 44.10 -70.99 -17.86
N LEU A 2 43.80 -69.74 -17.52
CA LEU A 2 42.46 -69.15 -17.53
C LEU A 2 42.02 -68.70 -18.93
N TYR A 3 40.72 -68.90 -19.20
CA TYR A 3 40.01 -68.65 -20.44
C TYR A 3 39.83 -67.15 -20.74
N ALA A 4 39.92 -66.81 -22.02
CA ALA A 4 39.55 -65.51 -22.58
C ALA A 4 38.03 -65.30 -22.54
N GLN A 5 37.60 -64.09 -22.15
CA GLN A 5 36.21 -63.63 -22.21
C GLN A 5 36.12 -62.47 -23.22
N PRO A 6 35.12 -62.43 -24.11
CA PRO A 6 34.95 -61.35 -25.07
C PRO A 6 34.34 -60.11 -24.40
N ILE A 7 34.90 -58.95 -24.75
CA ILE A 7 34.44 -57.63 -24.34
C ILE A 7 33.09 -57.37 -25.01
N SER A 8 32.02 -57.38 -24.21
CA SER A 8 30.68 -57.02 -24.67
C SER A 8 30.57 -55.50 -24.75
N LEU A 9 30.52 -54.97 -25.97
CA LEU A 9 30.38 -53.54 -26.27
C LEU A 9 28.90 -53.14 -26.06
N LEU A 10 28.55 -52.70 -24.85
CA LEU A 10 27.26 -52.08 -24.57
C LEU A 10 27.28 -50.61 -25.06
N LEU A 11 26.70 -50.38 -26.24
CA LEU A 11 26.32 -49.03 -26.68
C LEU A 11 25.18 -48.52 -25.78
N ILE A 12 25.51 -47.66 -24.82
CA ILE A 12 24.53 -46.88 -24.08
C ILE A 12 24.15 -45.68 -24.96
N LEU A 13 23.01 -45.80 -25.64
CA LEU A 13 22.39 -44.70 -26.38
C LEU A 13 21.79 -43.71 -25.37
N ALA A 14 22.54 -42.67 -25.02
CA ALA A 14 22.03 -41.58 -24.18
C ALA A 14 21.03 -40.74 -24.99
N LEU A 15 19.73 -40.95 -24.76
CA LEU A 15 18.69 -40.05 -25.25
C LEU A 15 18.87 -38.69 -24.57
N LEU A 16 19.35 -37.70 -25.33
CA LEU A 16 19.25 -36.29 -24.99
C LEU A 16 17.79 -35.87 -25.13
N ALA A 17 17.00 -36.10 -24.08
CA ALA A 17 15.73 -35.41 -23.91
C ALA A 17 16.03 -33.92 -23.67
N SER A 18 16.05 -33.15 -24.76
CA SER A 18 16.07 -31.70 -24.71
C SER A 18 14.73 -31.24 -24.14
N GLY A 19 14.65 -31.16 -22.81
CA GLY A 19 13.51 -30.57 -22.14
C GLY A 19 13.46 -29.08 -22.49
N CYS A 20 12.51 -28.69 -23.33
CA CYS A 20 12.08 -27.31 -23.41
C CYS A 20 11.48 -26.95 -22.04
N ALA A 21 12.27 -26.31 -21.18
CA ALA A 21 11.72 -25.61 -20.04
C ALA A 21 10.79 -24.50 -20.56
N PRO A 22 9.52 -24.42 -20.14
CA PRO A 22 8.72 -23.25 -20.44
C PRO A 22 9.37 -22.05 -19.75
N MET A 23 9.82 -21.06 -20.53
CA MET A 23 10.21 -19.77 -19.99
C MET A 23 9.01 -19.23 -19.20
N ALA A 24 9.23 -18.92 -17.93
CA ALA A 24 8.25 -18.21 -17.13
C ALA A 24 7.85 -16.93 -17.87
N LYS A 25 6.56 -16.81 -18.17
CA LYS A 25 6.00 -15.61 -18.78
C LYS A 25 6.15 -14.48 -17.77
N THR A 26 7.14 -13.61 -17.96
CA THR A 26 7.14 -12.30 -17.33
C THR A 26 5.96 -11.56 -17.94
N ASP A 27 4.84 -11.50 -17.23
CA ASP A 27 3.79 -10.56 -17.59
C ASP A 27 4.42 -9.17 -17.50
N ASN A 28 4.62 -8.52 -18.64
CA ASN A 28 4.91 -7.11 -18.71
C ASN A 28 3.65 -6.40 -18.18
N ILE A 29 3.58 -6.21 -16.87
CA ILE A 29 2.52 -5.42 -16.25
C ILE A 29 2.82 -3.98 -16.64
N GLU A 30 2.20 -3.53 -17.73
CA GLU A 30 2.15 -2.11 -18.07
C GLU A 30 1.65 -1.35 -16.84
N PRO A 31 2.36 -0.30 -16.39
CA PRO A 31 1.95 0.47 -15.22
C PRO A 31 0.52 0.94 -15.39
N THR A 32 -0.33 0.71 -14.39
CA THR A 32 -1.70 1.23 -14.37
C THR A 32 -1.68 2.73 -14.69
N THR A 33 -2.21 3.12 -15.86
CA THR A 33 -2.15 4.49 -16.38
C THR A 33 -3.20 5.41 -15.75
N ALA A 34 -4.31 4.84 -15.29
CA ALA A 34 -5.34 5.54 -14.55
C ALA A 34 -5.93 4.66 -13.45
N PHE A 35 -6.34 5.27 -12.35
CA PHE A 35 -6.91 4.60 -11.18
C PHE A 35 -8.03 5.45 -10.57
N ASN A 36 -8.92 4.81 -9.80
CA ASN A 36 -10.08 5.47 -9.23
C ASN A 36 -9.83 5.90 -7.79
N VAL A 37 -10.04 7.18 -7.52
CA VAL A 37 -9.98 7.77 -6.17
C VAL A 37 -11.40 8.09 -5.73
N CYS A 38 -11.75 7.76 -4.49
CA CYS A 38 -13.07 8.05 -3.94
C CYS A 38 -13.03 9.17 -2.89
N TYR A 39 -14.14 9.89 -2.69
CA TYR A 39 -14.29 10.96 -1.70
C TYR A 39 -15.77 11.24 -1.41
N SER A 40 -16.07 12.29 -0.63
CA SER A 40 -17.40 12.75 -0.26
C SER A 40 -18.14 11.87 0.76
N TYR A 41 -17.38 11.25 1.67
CA TYR A 41 -17.81 10.44 2.81
C TYR A 41 -18.49 9.14 2.39
N GLY A 42 -17.81 8.01 2.63
CA GLY A 42 -18.29 6.68 2.28
C GLY A 42 -18.18 6.35 0.79
N CYS A 43 -17.17 6.90 0.12
CA CYS A 43 -16.87 6.79 -1.31
C CYS A 43 -18.05 7.16 -2.22
N LYS A 44 -18.86 8.17 -1.85
CA LYS A 44 -20.03 8.58 -2.65
C LYS A 44 -19.66 9.11 -4.03
N LYS A 45 -18.51 9.77 -4.14
CA LYS A 45 -17.94 10.21 -5.40
C LYS A 45 -16.71 9.36 -5.72
N THR A 46 -16.49 9.14 -7.00
CA THR A 46 -15.29 8.48 -7.51
C THR A 46 -14.85 9.20 -8.77
N GLN A 47 -13.55 9.43 -8.90
CA GLN A 47 -12.95 10.10 -10.04
C GLN A 47 -11.78 9.26 -10.57
N SER A 48 -11.73 9.08 -11.88
CA SER A 48 -10.57 8.47 -12.55
C SER A 48 -9.44 9.49 -12.61
N VAL A 49 -8.27 9.09 -12.11
CA VAL A 49 -7.08 9.91 -11.99
C VAL A 49 -5.93 9.22 -12.72
N SER A 50 -5.16 10.00 -13.47
CA SER A 50 -3.86 9.60 -14.01
C SER A 50 -2.80 10.59 -13.55
N LEU A 51 -1.58 10.10 -13.35
CA LEU A 51 -0.42 10.93 -13.00
C LEU A 51 0.52 10.98 -14.20
N SER A 52 1.01 12.18 -14.50
CA SER A 52 2.12 12.40 -15.43
C SER A 52 3.41 11.75 -14.90
N GLU A 53 4.37 11.55 -15.80
CA GLU A 53 5.70 11.06 -15.44
C GLU A 53 6.42 11.98 -14.44
N GLU A 54 6.23 13.29 -14.54
CA GLU A 54 6.79 14.26 -13.59
C GLU A 54 6.19 14.08 -12.19
N GLN A 55 4.86 13.91 -12.10
CA GLN A 55 4.19 13.66 -10.83
C GLN A 55 4.64 12.34 -10.20
N TRP A 56 4.80 11.28 -10.99
CA TRP A 56 5.39 10.03 -10.52
C TRP A 56 6.84 10.18 -10.08
N HIS A 57 7.62 11.00 -10.79
CA HIS A 57 8.99 11.29 -10.39
C HIS A 57 9.07 11.94 -9.00
N LEU A 58 8.15 12.86 -8.68
CA LEU A 58 8.07 13.47 -7.34
C LEU A 58 7.79 12.44 -6.25
N ILE A 59 6.89 11.48 -6.50
CA ILE A 59 6.59 10.39 -5.56
C ILE A 59 7.80 9.45 -5.42
N ASN A 60 8.44 9.09 -6.53
CA ASN A 60 9.59 8.18 -6.54
C ASN A 60 10.77 8.73 -5.74
N GLN A 61 10.90 10.05 -5.60
CA GLN A 61 11.94 10.66 -4.76
C GLN A 61 11.81 10.30 -3.27
N ALA A 62 10.59 10.06 -2.76
CA ALA A 62 10.41 9.60 -1.38
C ALA A 62 11.06 8.22 -1.12
N PHE A 63 11.18 7.40 -2.17
CA PHE A 63 11.79 6.08 -2.12
C PHE A 63 13.26 6.05 -2.51
N LYS A 64 13.95 7.21 -2.59
CA LYS A 64 15.38 7.27 -2.93
C LYS A 64 16.25 7.62 -1.71
N PRO A 65 17.32 6.84 -1.42
CA PRO A 65 17.59 5.49 -1.94
C PRO A 65 16.47 4.51 -1.53
N LEU A 66 16.38 3.34 -2.17
CA LEU A 66 15.40 2.32 -1.75
C LEU A 66 15.67 1.91 -0.30
N ALA A 67 14.59 1.55 0.41
CA ALA A 67 14.70 1.09 1.79
C ALA A 67 15.56 -0.16 1.88
N THR A 68 16.37 -0.24 2.93
CA THR A 68 17.18 -1.42 3.26
C THR A 68 16.61 -2.21 4.44
N THR A 69 15.62 -1.65 5.14
CA THR A 69 14.94 -2.30 6.25
C THR A 69 13.42 -2.07 6.18
N PRO A 70 12.60 -2.97 6.77
CA PRO A 70 11.15 -2.73 6.86
C PRO A 70 10.80 -1.41 7.57
N SER A 71 11.55 -1.04 8.60
CA SER A 71 11.29 0.22 9.32
C SER A 71 11.56 1.45 8.46
N GLU A 72 12.63 1.43 7.67
CA GLU A 72 12.93 2.49 6.71
C GLU A 72 11.87 2.57 5.61
N GLU A 73 11.38 1.42 5.12
CA GLU A 73 10.32 1.39 4.11
C GLU A 73 9.03 2.02 4.63
N ARG A 74 8.63 1.76 5.87
CA ARG A 74 7.46 2.42 6.48
C ARG A 74 7.65 3.95 6.53
N HIS A 75 8.84 4.42 6.87
CA HIS A 75 9.12 5.87 6.86
C HIS A 75 8.97 6.47 5.45
N ARG A 76 9.56 5.84 4.43
CA ARG A 76 9.47 6.29 3.02
C ARG A 76 8.04 6.20 2.49
N LEU A 77 7.32 5.15 2.85
CA LEU A 77 5.91 4.98 2.51
C LEU A 77 5.05 6.13 3.07
N SER A 78 5.26 6.55 4.33
CA SER A 78 4.53 7.69 4.89
C SER A 78 4.76 8.99 4.10
N MET A 79 6.00 9.22 3.62
CA MET A 79 6.33 10.38 2.80
C MET A 79 5.70 10.30 1.41
N ALA A 80 5.69 9.10 0.82
CA ALA A 80 5.11 8.86 -0.49
C ALA A 80 3.59 9.01 -0.50
N ILE A 81 2.89 8.52 0.54
CA ILE A 81 1.44 8.69 0.69
C ILE A 81 1.09 10.18 0.79
N ALA A 82 1.80 10.94 1.64
CA ALA A 82 1.62 12.39 1.73
C ALA A 82 1.83 13.10 0.38
N GLN A 83 2.84 12.69 -0.39
CA GLN A 83 3.10 13.27 -1.72
C GLN A 83 2.01 12.89 -2.73
N MET A 84 1.53 11.64 -2.69
CA MET A 84 0.45 11.14 -3.53
C MET A 84 -0.86 11.88 -3.24
N GLU A 85 -1.22 12.05 -1.97
CA GLU A 85 -2.41 12.81 -1.55
C GLU A 85 -2.37 14.26 -2.03
N LYS A 86 -1.22 14.95 -1.96
CA LYS A 86 -1.11 16.32 -2.50
C LYS A 86 -1.37 16.38 -4.00
N ILE A 87 -0.78 15.44 -4.74
CA ILE A 87 -0.91 15.40 -6.21
C ILE A 87 -2.34 15.05 -6.59
N VAL A 88 -2.90 14.01 -5.98
CA VAL A 88 -4.27 13.56 -6.24
C VAL A 88 -5.27 14.62 -5.79
N GLY A 89 -5.08 15.21 -4.62
CA GLY A 89 -5.94 16.25 -4.06
C GLY A 89 -6.12 17.42 -5.01
N ALA A 90 -5.04 17.90 -5.61
CA ALA A 90 -5.11 18.96 -6.63
C ALA A 90 -5.89 18.56 -7.91
N ILE A 91 -5.94 17.26 -8.25
CA ILE A 91 -6.67 16.74 -9.41
C ILE A 91 -8.16 16.55 -9.07
N THR A 92 -8.46 16.08 -7.86
CA THR A 92 -9.81 15.77 -7.37
C THR A 92 -10.49 16.95 -6.67
N GLN A 93 -9.77 18.07 -6.50
CA GLN A 93 -10.19 19.24 -5.73
C GLN A 93 -10.46 18.92 -4.24
N THR A 94 -9.70 17.98 -3.68
CA THR A 94 -9.79 17.54 -2.27
C THR A 94 -8.56 17.97 -1.45
N GLU A 95 -7.72 18.87 -1.96
CA GLU A 95 -6.51 19.36 -1.27
C GLU A 95 -6.81 20.09 0.04
N ASN A 96 -8.06 20.52 0.24
CA ASN A 96 -8.53 21.19 1.44
C ASN A 96 -9.29 20.26 2.40
N ASP A 97 -9.18 18.94 2.21
CA ASP A 97 -9.74 17.98 3.15
C ASP A 97 -9.20 18.19 4.57
N LEU A 98 -10.12 18.14 5.53
CA LEU A 98 -9.87 18.46 6.93
C LEU A 98 -9.53 17.20 7.75
N PRO A 99 -8.72 17.36 8.81
CA PRO A 99 -8.36 16.26 9.69
C PRO A 99 -9.61 15.72 10.38
N GLY A 100 -9.85 14.45 10.19
CA GLY A 100 -10.94 13.73 10.80
C GLY A 100 -12.34 14.09 10.31
N THR A 101 -13.25 13.13 10.45
CA THR A 101 -14.64 13.23 9.98
C THR A 101 -15.44 14.36 10.63
N PHE A 102 -15.10 14.76 11.86
CA PHE A 102 -15.89 15.76 12.58
C PHE A 102 -15.48 17.21 12.30
N ALA A 103 -14.29 17.44 11.72
CA ALA A 103 -13.85 18.78 11.41
C ALA A 103 -14.69 19.45 10.30
N ALA A 104 -15.37 18.65 9.47
CA ALA A 104 -16.24 19.12 8.39
C ALA A 104 -17.75 19.12 8.70
N LEU A 105 -18.17 18.90 9.96
CA LEU A 105 -19.60 18.76 10.34
C LEU A 105 -20.54 19.87 9.83
N PHE A 106 -20.02 21.09 9.68
CA PHE A 106 -20.79 22.26 9.21
C PHE A 106 -20.34 22.77 7.84
N LYS A 107 -19.62 21.94 7.08
CA LYS A 107 -19.14 22.26 5.73
C LYS A 107 -19.85 21.40 4.68
N LYS A 108 -19.74 21.82 3.42
CA LYS A 108 -20.04 20.93 2.30
C LYS A 108 -19.01 19.80 2.32
N LEU A 109 -19.48 18.57 2.11
CA LEU A 109 -18.64 17.37 2.14
C LEU A 109 -18.12 17.00 0.75
N ASP A 110 -18.45 17.80 -0.28
CA ASP A 110 -18.19 17.49 -1.68
C ASP A 110 -16.70 17.28 -2.00
N ASP A 111 -15.81 17.89 -1.22
CA ASP A 111 -14.34 17.87 -1.33
C ASP A 111 -13.66 17.25 -0.10
N GLN A 112 -14.43 16.68 0.83
CA GLN A 112 -13.92 16.12 2.09
C GLN A 112 -13.88 14.59 2.04
N MET A 113 -13.03 14.01 2.88
CA MET A 113 -12.84 12.58 3.03
C MET A 113 -13.12 12.13 4.46
N ASP A 114 -13.78 10.98 4.61
CA ASP A 114 -13.90 10.30 5.91
C ASP A 114 -12.90 9.14 6.02
N CYS A 115 -12.93 8.42 7.15
CA CYS A 115 -12.03 7.29 7.36
C CYS A 115 -12.20 6.17 6.32
N VAL A 116 -13.36 6.05 5.67
CA VAL A 116 -13.61 5.04 4.65
C VAL A 116 -12.97 5.46 3.33
N ASP A 117 -13.12 6.73 2.95
CA ASP A 117 -12.47 7.33 1.79
C ASP A 117 -10.95 7.20 1.89
N GLU A 118 -10.39 7.71 2.99
CA GLU A 118 -8.96 7.74 3.29
C GLU A 118 -8.35 6.34 3.28
N ALA A 119 -8.97 5.39 3.98
CA ALA A 119 -8.46 4.03 4.04
C ALA A 119 -8.56 3.32 2.67
N THR A 120 -9.56 3.64 1.86
CA THR A 120 -9.72 3.06 0.51
C THR A 120 -8.64 3.58 -0.43
N ASN A 121 -8.46 4.90 -0.48
CA ASN A 121 -7.45 5.55 -1.33
C ASN A 121 -6.04 5.15 -0.91
N THR A 122 -5.73 5.16 0.39
CA THR A 122 -4.42 4.75 0.91
C THR A 122 -4.09 3.29 0.57
N THR A 123 -5.07 2.37 0.66
CA THR A 123 -4.87 0.97 0.25
C THR A 123 -4.51 0.86 -1.23
N LEU A 124 -5.18 1.64 -2.09
CA LEU A 124 -4.88 1.73 -3.51
C LEU A 124 -3.46 2.28 -3.75
N TYR A 125 -3.05 3.34 -3.06
CA TYR A 125 -1.72 3.92 -3.23
C TYR A 125 -0.61 2.95 -2.86
N ILE A 126 -0.76 2.23 -1.74
CA ILE A 126 0.18 1.17 -1.33
C ILE A 126 0.32 0.12 -2.43
N LYS A 127 -0.81 -0.34 -2.99
CA LYS A 127 -0.82 -1.30 -4.09
C LYS A 127 -0.07 -0.75 -5.32
N LEU A 128 -0.34 0.49 -5.72
CA LEU A 128 0.35 1.14 -6.84
C LEU A 128 1.87 1.25 -6.61
N PHE A 129 2.29 1.57 -5.39
CA PHE A 129 3.71 1.62 -5.04
C PHE A 129 4.37 0.23 -5.10
N ARG A 130 3.66 -0.81 -4.64
CA ARG A 130 4.13 -2.20 -4.75
C ARG A 130 4.26 -2.63 -6.22
N GLU A 131 3.24 -2.38 -7.03
CA GLU A 131 3.24 -2.74 -8.46
C GLU A 131 4.33 -2.01 -9.26
N ARG A 132 4.72 -0.81 -8.82
CA ARG A 132 5.85 -0.04 -9.36
C ARG A 132 7.21 -0.44 -8.79
N GLY A 133 7.28 -1.41 -7.87
CA GLY A 133 8.52 -1.83 -7.22
C GLY A 133 9.16 -0.76 -6.34
N LEU A 134 8.36 0.12 -5.72
CA LEU A 134 8.84 1.14 -4.79
C LEU A 134 8.92 0.63 -3.35
N ILE A 135 8.17 -0.43 -3.04
CA ILE A 135 8.20 -1.15 -1.76
C ILE A 135 8.42 -2.65 -2.01
N HIS A 136 9.16 -3.29 -1.11
CA HIS A 136 9.57 -4.69 -1.19
C HIS A 136 9.51 -5.44 0.15
N PHE A 137 9.45 -4.73 1.29
CA PHE A 137 9.31 -5.36 2.61
C PHE A 137 7.86 -5.57 3.02
N HIS A 138 6.93 -4.78 2.47
CA HIS A 138 5.51 -4.84 2.79
C HIS A 138 4.61 -4.98 1.56
N GLN A 139 3.40 -5.46 1.81
CA GLN A 139 2.29 -5.49 0.86
C GLN A 139 1.03 -4.94 1.52
N GLU A 140 0.06 -4.50 0.72
CA GLU A 140 -1.26 -4.11 1.20
C GLU A 140 -1.97 -5.28 1.90
N GLY A 141 -2.60 -5.00 3.04
CA GLY A 141 -3.46 -5.92 3.77
C GLY A 141 -4.93 -5.53 3.68
N PRO A 142 -5.86 -6.38 4.17
CA PRO A 142 -7.25 -5.99 4.29
C PRO A 142 -7.37 -4.81 5.26
N ARG A 143 -8.23 -3.84 4.91
CA ARG A 143 -8.56 -2.72 5.80
C ARG A 143 -9.13 -3.24 7.12
N ILE A 144 -8.90 -2.47 8.17
CA ILE A 144 -9.34 -2.79 9.54
C ILE A 144 -10.30 -1.73 10.06
N ASN A 145 -11.17 -2.12 10.97
CA ASN A 145 -12.17 -1.26 11.60
C ASN A 145 -12.15 -1.41 13.13
N ARG A 146 -12.37 -0.31 13.86
CA ARG A 146 -12.60 -0.29 15.32
C ARG A 146 -13.75 0.65 15.67
N GLY A 147 -14.28 0.53 16.88
CA GLY A 147 -15.43 1.32 17.35
C GLY A 147 -16.74 0.82 16.75
N PHE A 148 -17.59 0.20 17.56
CA PHE A 148 -18.94 -0.24 17.16
C PHE A 148 -19.89 -0.05 18.34
N PHE A 149 -21.02 0.63 18.09
CA PHE A 149 -22.18 0.91 18.97
C PHE A 149 -21.93 1.48 20.39
N PHE A 150 -21.05 0.89 21.20
CA PHE A 150 -20.85 1.26 22.61
C PHE A 150 -19.39 1.64 22.96
N ASN A 151 -18.41 1.34 22.10
CA ASN A 151 -16.97 1.53 22.39
C ASN A 151 -16.31 2.65 21.56
N GLY A 152 -17.09 3.60 21.05
CA GLY A 152 -16.63 4.74 20.24
C GLY A 152 -17.13 4.73 18.80
N TRP A 153 -16.85 5.82 18.09
CA TRP A 153 -17.24 6.00 16.69
C TRP A 153 -16.51 5.04 15.76
N PRO A 154 -17.17 4.52 14.70
CA PRO A 154 -16.51 3.68 13.69
C PRO A 154 -15.32 4.41 13.07
N HIS A 155 -14.18 3.74 13.05
CA HIS A 155 -12.95 4.21 12.42
C HIS A 155 -12.34 3.09 11.58
N THR A 156 -11.96 3.42 10.34
CA THR A 156 -11.37 2.48 9.37
C THR A 156 -9.96 2.93 9.00
N SER A 157 -9.03 2.00 8.81
CA SER A 157 -7.66 2.28 8.38
C SER A 157 -7.19 1.31 7.30
N ALA A 158 -6.30 1.78 6.42
CA ALA A 158 -5.52 0.92 5.55
C ALA A 158 -4.51 0.11 6.37
N VAL A 159 -3.96 -0.95 5.77
CA VAL A 159 -3.00 -1.84 6.43
C VAL A 159 -1.88 -2.21 5.47
N ILE A 160 -0.67 -2.28 6.01
CA ILE A 160 0.45 -2.99 5.40
C ILE A 160 0.84 -4.21 6.24
N GLU A 161 1.22 -5.28 5.57
CA GLU A 161 1.78 -6.49 6.18
C GLU A 161 3.24 -6.64 5.76
N GLU A 162 4.13 -6.77 6.74
CA GLU A 162 5.54 -7.11 6.52
C GLU A 162 5.65 -8.56 6.03
N ILE A 163 6.24 -8.76 4.86
CA ILE A 163 6.20 -10.04 4.13
C ILE A 163 6.86 -11.17 4.93
N SER A 164 8.03 -10.89 5.52
CA SER A 164 8.87 -11.87 6.21
C SER A 164 8.32 -12.26 7.59
N THR A 165 7.80 -11.30 8.36
CA THR A 165 7.39 -11.52 9.76
C THR A 165 5.88 -11.61 9.95
N LYS A 166 5.09 -11.25 8.94
CA LYS A 166 3.62 -11.14 9.03
C LYS A 166 3.13 -10.10 10.05
N LYS A 167 4.03 -9.22 10.51
CA LYS A 167 3.65 -8.08 11.35
C LYS A 167 2.82 -7.11 10.52
N ARG A 168 1.71 -6.65 11.10
CA ARG A 168 0.79 -5.73 10.44
C ARG A 168 0.85 -4.35 11.08
N PHE A 169 0.77 -3.33 10.25
CA PHE A 169 0.75 -1.94 10.65
C PHE A 169 -0.47 -1.26 10.03
N ALA A 170 -1.20 -0.50 10.84
CA ALA A 170 -2.19 0.43 10.34
C ALA A 170 -1.47 1.56 9.63
N VAL A 171 -2.00 2.01 8.50
CA VAL A 171 -1.57 3.21 7.76
C VAL A 171 -2.77 4.14 7.71
N ASP A 172 -2.74 5.18 8.52
CA ASP A 172 -3.91 5.99 8.85
C ASP A 172 -3.67 7.47 8.51
N SER A 173 -4.18 7.90 7.33
CA SER A 173 -4.09 9.27 6.81
C SER A 173 -5.17 10.21 7.38
N TRP A 174 -6.20 9.66 8.02
CA TRP A 174 -7.40 10.40 8.44
C TRP A 174 -7.16 11.44 9.56
N PHE A 175 -6.14 11.25 10.39
CA PHE A 175 -5.95 12.11 11.57
C PHE A 175 -5.50 13.54 11.25
N HIS A 176 -4.86 13.73 10.10
CA HIS A 176 -4.19 14.96 9.73
C HIS A 176 -4.84 15.60 8.50
N LYS A 177 -4.42 16.82 8.17
CA LYS A 177 -4.83 17.45 6.90
C LYS A 177 -4.31 16.66 5.71
N ASN A 178 -5.01 16.77 4.58
CA ASN A 178 -4.57 16.18 3.31
C ASN A 178 -3.08 16.46 3.02
N GLY A 179 -2.35 15.42 2.63
CA GLY A 179 -0.94 15.54 2.28
C GLY A 179 0.02 15.70 3.47
N VAL A 180 -0.48 15.57 4.70
CA VAL A 180 0.37 15.32 5.88
C VAL A 180 0.68 13.83 5.95
N ARG A 181 1.82 13.46 6.54
CA ARG A 181 2.22 12.05 6.63
C ARG A 181 1.18 11.25 7.44
N PRO A 182 0.74 10.08 6.96
CA PRO A 182 -0.13 9.22 7.72
C PRO A 182 0.62 8.62 8.90
N GLU A 183 -0.14 8.20 9.90
CA GLU A 183 0.39 7.45 11.03
C GLU A 183 0.58 5.99 10.63
N ILE A 184 1.78 5.45 10.85
CA ILE A 184 2.09 4.05 10.58
C ILE A 184 2.50 3.34 11.86
N ILE A 185 1.55 2.64 12.46
CA ILE A 185 1.69 2.05 13.80
C ILE A 185 1.28 0.57 13.83
N PRO A 186 1.78 -0.24 14.79
CA PRO A 186 1.35 -1.63 14.93
C PRO A 186 -0.17 -1.73 15.07
N VAL A 187 -0.80 -2.70 14.40
CA VAL A 187 -2.25 -2.88 14.40
C VAL A 187 -2.81 -3.07 15.82
N GLN A 188 -2.08 -3.73 16.72
CA GLN A 188 -2.48 -3.88 18.13
C GLN A 188 -2.56 -2.54 18.86
N LEU A 189 -1.61 -1.63 18.60
CA LEU A 189 -1.64 -0.27 19.17
C LEU A 189 -2.81 0.52 18.58
N TRP A 190 -3.04 0.40 17.28
CA TRP A 190 -4.21 1.00 16.64
C TRP A 190 -5.52 0.47 17.26
N TYR A 191 -5.69 -0.83 17.49
CA TYR A 191 -6.89 -1.35 18.13
C TYR A 191 -7.11 -0.88 19.58
N SER A 192 -6.06 -0.42 20.28
CA SER A 192 -6.17 0.07 21.66
C SER A 192 -6.89 1.41 21.82
N GLY A 193 -7.26 2.08 20.72
CA GLY A 193 -7.84 3.42 20.74
C GLY A 193 -6.82 4.55 20.60
N TRP A 194 -5.60 4.24 20.15
CA TRP A 194 -4.53 5.21 19.89
C TRP A 194 -4.99 6.36 18.96
N HIS A 195 -4.46 7.56 19.23
CA HIS A 195 -4.65 8.81 18.51
C HIS A 195 -3.33 9.62 18.58
N PRO A 196 -2.93 10.37 17.54
CA PRO A 196 -1.64 11.10 17.52
C PRO A 196 -1.56 12.19 18.58
N ASP A 197 -2.64 12.93 18.81
CA ASP A 197 -2.76 13.82 19.97
C ASP A 197 -3.27 13.04 21.19
N PRO A 198 -2.65 13.18 22.37
CA PRO A 198 -3.23 12.69 23.62
C PRO A 198 -4.63 13.29 23.77
N LYS A 199 -5.64 12.46 24.07
CA LYS A 199 -6.95 12.99 24.49
C LYS A 199 -6.71 13.99 25.62
N PRO A 200 -7.31 15.20 25.60
CA PRO A 200 -7.27 16.07 26.76
C PRO A 200 -7.74 15.25 27.95
N ILE A 201 -6.88 15.14 28.96
CA ILE A 201 -7.26 14.59 30.25
C ILE A 201 -8.23 15.61 30.81
N ASN A 202 -9.52 15.29 30.77
CA ASN A 202 -10.52 16.07 31.49
C ASN A 202 -10.16 15.94 32.98
N ASN A 203 -9.57 16.98 33.55
CA ASN A 203 -9.52 17.18 35.00
C ASN A 203 -10.90 17.57 35.52
#